data_AF-A0A7X7AWZ1-F1
#
_entry.id   AF-A0A7X7AWZ1-F1
#
_cell.length_a   1.000
_cell.length_b   1.000
_cell.length_c   1.000
_cell.angle_alpha   90.00
_cell.angle_beta   90.00
_cell.angle_gamma   90.00
#
_symmetry.space_group_name_H-M   'P 1'
#
loop_
_entity.id
_entity.type
_entity.pdbx_description
1 polymer ?
#
loop_
_entity_poly.entity_id
_entity_poly.type
_entity_poly.pdbx_seq_one_letter_code
_entity_poly.pdbx_strand_id
1 'polypeptide(L)'
;MDGDLRSLLQDIAELRRGTWSGRAKPHKLVMLLTVLDLAETGRLEDNRIYFDEELQATFCNRFTDLCDRSDWCQPGPPFFHLRSAPFWHHKIRPGREPAYANMTTSGGGSRRILDTIEYAYLSDYAWRAVSDPVARRVLRNRLYEMGRGMEKQSIAFHESFYLKTPSLAQVLNLAAMNSGASLTFGEIHDGTFLGRNQVKAFRRYAKLAGLLDDNEQPTAFGRLAQRLDPGLRHPATQWVIHYHMVAPHRNGPAFWCHLAERFFRSGTSFGCRDVTDELQEFVAGTSERAISARTLRTTATIFVGSYAQSDALSALGILGKPDPVSDEYEVQEPTPPAWPVLAYALADYWRGVWGGQKTVNLDEVTAPGGPAGLLLLGSGAARLLLREAQGRGLLQMQRAVAPYHIERMWDDPDALLEYLYA
;
A
#
# COMPACT_ATOMS: atom_id res chain seq x y z
N MET A 1 28.49 9.91 2.92
CA MET A 1 27.03 9.88 2.67
C MET A 1 26.69 9.02 1.45
N ASP A 2 27.01 9.43 0.21
CA ASP A 2 26.77 8.57 -0.98
C ASP A 2 27.50 7.21 -0.93
N GLY A 3 28.71 7.19 -0.35
CA GLY A 3 29.47 5.96 -0.16
C GLY A 3 28.84 4.99 0.85
N ASP A 4 28.37 5.51 1.99
CA ASP A 4 27.81 4.69 3.08
C ASP A 4 26.50 4.01 2.64
N LEU A 5 25.60 4.76 2.01
CA LEU A 5 24.36 4.23 1.44
C LEU A 5 24.65 3.19 0.35
N ARG A 6 25.63 3.46 -0.53
CA ARG A 6 26.01 2.52 -1.60
C ARG A 6 26.56 1.21 -1.03
N SER A 7 27.43 1.28 -0.02
CA SER A 7 27.96 0.10 0.65
C SER A 7 26.85 -0.72 1.31
N LEU A 8 25.93 -0.07 2.04
CA LEU A 8 24.81 -0.76 2.65
C LEU A 8 23.87 -1.39 1.61
N LEU A 9 23.57 -0.70 0.51
CA LEU A 9 22.76 -1.25 -0.58
C LEU A 9 23.41 -2.49 -1.22
N GLN A 10 24.73 -2.48 -1.37
CA GLN A 10 25.48 -3.62 -1.89
C GLN A 10 25.37 -4.83 -0.94
N ASP A 11 25.63 -4.64 0.35
CA ASP A 11 25.53 -5.73 1.33
C ASP A 11 24.10 -6.27 1.46
N ILE A 12 23.10 -5.39 1.37
CA ILE A 12 21.69 -5.77 1.35
C ILE A 12 21.39 -6.63 0.12
N ALA A 13 21.91 -6.29 -1.06
CA ALA A 13 21.71 -7.06 -2.28
C ALA A 13 22.29 -8.48 -2.20
N GLU A 14 23.40 -8.66 -1.45
CA GLU A 14 24.07 -9.94 -1.24
C GLU A 14 23.51 -10.74 -0.04
N LEU A 15 22.46 -10.23 0.61
CA LEU A 15 21.91 -10.79 1.83
C LEU A 15 21.39 -12.22 1.62
N ARG A 16 22.01 -13.19 2.29
CA ARG A 16 21.55 -14.59 2.31
C ARG A 16 20.22 -14.70 3.05
N ARG A 17 19.16 -15.04 2.31
CA ARG A 17 17.81 -15.30 2.85
C ARG A 17 17.55 -16.80 2.89
N GLY A 18 16.90 -17.26 3.97
CA GLY A 18 16.41 -18.63 4.02
C GLY A 18 15.40 -18.85 2.91
N THR A 19 15.35 -20.05 2.34
CA THR A 19 14.41 -20.40 1.28
C THR A 19 13.39 -21.43 1.78
N TRP A 20 12.17 -21.34 1.28
CA TRP A 20 11.14 -22.37 1.47
C TRP A 20 10.41 -22.57 0.14
N SER A 21 10.34 -23.82 -0.31
CA SER A 21 9.77 -24.21 -1.61
C SER A 21 10.29 -23.36 -2.80
N GLY A 22 11.56 -22.94 -2.76
CA GLY A 22 12.18 -22.11 -3.80
C GLY A 22 12.01 -20.59 -3.63
N ARG A 23 11.21 -20.10 -2.68
CA ARG A 23 11.05 -18.66 -2.37
C ARG A 23 11.96 -18.24 -1.24
N ALA A 24 12.61 -17.09 -1.39
CA ALA A 24 13.32 -16.45 -0.30
C ALA A 24 12.34 -15.88 0.75
N LYS A 25 12.57 -16.20 2.02
CA LYS A 25 11.73 -15.75 3.15
C LYS A 25 11.87 -14.25 3.39
N PRO A 26 10.78 -13.56 3.78
CA PRO A 26 10.77 -12.11 3.95
C PRO A 26 11.46 -11.66 5.25
N HIS A 27 11.59 -12.56 6.22
CA HIS A 27 11.90 -12.24 7.62
C HIS A 27 13.10 -11.30 7.80
N LYS A 28 14.20 -11.51 7.07
CA LYS A 28 15.36 -10.62 7.17
C LYS A 28 15.09 -9.24 6.59
N LEU A 29 14.35 -9.14 5.48
CA LEU A 29 13.97 -7.85 4.90
C LEU A 29 13.01 -7.10 5.82
N VAL A 30 12.03 -7.81 6.38
CA VAL A 30 11.09 -7.26 7.36
C VAL A 30 11.84 -6.71 8.57
N MET A 31 12.83 -7.44 9.10
CA MET A 31 13.64 -6.96 10.22
C MET A 31 14.40 -5.67 9.89
N LEU A 32 14.95 -5.54 8.68
CA LEU A 32 15.60 -4.30 8.26
C LEU A 32 14.60 -3.16 8.11
N LEU A 33 13.41 -3.40 7.53
CA LEU A 33 12.33 -2.42 7.46
C LEU A 33 11.90 -1.97 8.87
N THR A 34 11.78 -2.90 9.81
CA THR A 34 11.50 -2.60 11.22
C THR A 34 12.52 -1.64 11.82
N VAL A 35 13.83 -1.86 11.57
CA VAL A 35 14.88 -0.96 12.04
C VAL A 35 14.78 0.43 11.39
N LEU A 36 14.42 0.51 10.11
CA LEU A 36 14.17 1.80 9.45
C LEU A 36 12.99 2.54 10.07
N ASP A 37 11.90 1.84 10.41
CA ASP A 37 10.74 2.44 11.07
C ASP A 37 11.07 2.96 12.47
N LEU A 38 11.82 2.19 13.26
CA LEU A 38 12.25 2.62 14.60
C LEU A 38 13.15 3.85 14.52
N ALA A 39 14.07 3.90 13.55
CA ALA A 39 14.90 5.09 13.30
C ALA A 39 14.07 6.30 12.83
N GLU A 40 13.07 6.08 11.97
CA GLU A 40 12.21 7.14 11.45
C GLU A 40 11.30 7.75 12.52
N THR A 41 10.81 6.91 13.44
CA THR A 41 9.93 7.30 14.56
C THR A 41 10.70 7.81 15.78
N GLY A 42 12.03 7.89 15.71
CA GLY A 42 12.88 8.32 16.83
C GLY A 42 12.97 7.31 17.98
N ARG A 43 12.48 6.08 17.79
CA ARG A 43 12.53 4.98 18.76
C ARG A 43 13.88 4.27 18.80
N LEU A 44 14.76 4.58 17.85
CA LEU A 44 16.15 4.12 17.81
C LEU A 44 17.09 5.33 17.96
N GLU A 45 17.33 5.74 19.20
CA GLU A 45 18.10 6.96 19.55
C GLU A 45 19.62 6.79 19.36
N ASP A 46 20.13 5.60 19.67
CA ASP A 46 21.53 5.22 19.49
C ASP A 46 21.64 3.92 18.67
N ASN A 47 22.87 3.53 18.31
CA ASN A 47 23.13 2.33 17.54
C ASN A 47 23.03 1.06 18.40
N ARG A 48 21.89 0.87 19.09
CA ARG A 48 21.57 -0.28 19.91
C ARG A 48 20.12 -0.71 19.66
N ILE A 49 19.99 -1.83 18.96
CA ILE A 49 18.71 -2.42 18.60
C ILE A 49 18.42 -3.54 19.58
N TYR A 50 17.55 -3.27 20.55
CA TYR A 50 17.14 -4.26 21.55
C TYR A 50 16.10 -5.22 20.98
N PHE A 51 16.15 -6.49 21.39
CA PHE A 51 15.13 -7.47 21.03
C PHE A 51 13.95 -7.41 22.02
N ASP A 52 13.34 -6.23 22.14
CA ASP A 52 12.29 -5.92 23.10
C ASP A 52 10.88 -6.05 22.51
N GLU A 53 9.86 -5.66 23.27
CA GLU A 53 8.47 -5.72 22.84
C GLU A 53 8.18 -4.76 21.68
N GLU A 54 8.85 -3.60 21.63
CA GLU A 54 8.66 -2.58 20.59
C GLU A 54 9.19 -3.06 19.23
N LEU A 55 10.40 -3.63 19.19
CA LEU A 55 10.93 -4.26 17.98
C LEU A 55 10.02 -5.41 17.52
N GLN A 56 9.58 -6.28 18.43
CA GLN A 56 8.76 -7.44 18.08
C GLN A 56 7.38 -7.04 17.54
N ALA A 57 6.74 -6.05 18.14
CA ALA A 57 5.46 -5.51 17.67
C ALA A 57 5.60 -4.85 16.31
N THR A 58 6.62 -3.99 16.13
CA THR A 58 6.90 -3.32 14.85
C THR A 58 7.24 -4.32 13.75
N PHE A 59 7.99 -5.37 14.09
CA PHE A 59 8.29 -6.47 13.19
C PHE A 59 7.03 -7.19 12.73
N CYS A 60 6.15 -7.61 13.66
CA CYS A 60 4.93 -8.32 13.25
C CYS A 60 3.96 -7.42 12.48
N ASN A 61 3.95 -6.11 12.76
CA ASN A 61 3.22 -5.12 11.99
C ASN A 61 3.73 -5.00 10.55
N ARG A 62 5.04 -5.03 10.33
CA ARG A 62 5.66 -5.02 8.99
C ARG A 62 5.63 -6.36 8.29
N PHE A 63 5.58 -7.44 9.06
CA PHE A 63 5.57 -8.79 8.51
C PHE A 63 4.40 -9.00 7.55
N THR A 64 3.24 -8.39 7.82
CA THR A 64 2.05 -8.45 6.95
C THR A 64 2.25 -7.87 5.56
N ASP A 65 3.24 -7.01 5.39
CA ASP A 65 3.49 -6.32 4.12
C ASP A 65 4.17 -7.26 3.12
N LEU A 66 5.02 -8.18 3.60
CA LEU A 66 5.86 -9.05 2.76
C LEU A 66 5.65 -10.56 2.97
N CYS A 67 4.84 -10.99 3.94
CA CYS A 67 4.63 -12.41 4.26
C CYS A 67 3.68 -13.15 3.31
N ASP A 68 3.95 -14.43 3.08
CA ASP A 68 2.96 -15.38 2.53
C ASP A 68 2.06 -15.94 3.65
N ARG A 69 0.96 -16.61 3.29
CA ARG A 69 0.10 -17.37 4.22
C ARG A 69 0.84 -18.50 4.93
N SER A 70 1.92 -19.02 4.33
CA SER A 70 2.75 -20.08 4.93
C SER A 70 3.86 -19.54 5.84
N ASP A 71 4.07 -18.23 5.86
CA ASP A 71 5.10 -17.59 6.66
C ASP A 71 4.56 -17.26 8.06
N TRP A 72 5.29 -17.68 9.10
CA TRP A 72 4.94 -17.40 10.50
C TRP A 72 5.68 -16.15 10.99
N CYS A 73 4.98 -15.22 11.67
CA CYS A 73 5.64 -14.07 12.29
C CYS A 73 6.55 -14.55 13.40
N GLN A 74 7.85 -14.58 13.13
CA GLN A 74 8.89 -14.98 14.08
C GLN A 74 10.03 -13.96 13.99
N PRO A 75 10.08 -12.95 14.87
CA PRO A 75 11.11 -11.92 14.86
C PRO A 75 12.49 -12.44 15.31
N GLY A 76 12.54 -13.50 16.12
CA GLY A 76 13.79 -14.03 16.67
C GLY A 76 14.79 -14.54 15.62
N PRO A 77 14.38 -15.46 14.71
CA PRO A 77 15.25 -15.95 13.66
C PRO A 77 15.91 -14.85 12.79
N PRO A 78 15.20 -13.88 12.20
CA PRO A 78 15.86 -12.84 11.40
C PRO A 78 16.78 -11.95 12.23
N PHE A 79 16.41 -11.57 13.47
CA PHE A 79 17.28 -10.81 14.36
C PHE A 79 18.63 -11.50 14.56
N PHE A 80 18.59 -12.80 14.86
CA PHE A 80 19.80 -13.59 15.08
C PHE A 80 20.60 -13.85 13.79
N HIS A 81 19.93 -14.25 12.71
CA HIS A 81 20.59 -14.67 11.47
C HIS A 81 21.09 -13.52 10.60
N LEU A 82 20.71 -12.27 10.90
CA LEU A 82 21.32 -11.10 10.27
C LEU A 82 22.82 -10.98 10.58
N ARG A 83 23.33 -11.63 11.65
CA ARG A 83 24.78 -11.71 11.94
C ARG A 83 25.66 -12.24 10.81
N SER A 84 25.07 -12.86 9.79
CA SER A 84 25.79 -13.30 8.59
C SER A 84 26.10 -12.15 7.62
N ALA A 85 25.46 -11.00 7.80
CA ALA A 85 25.69 -9.79 7.02
C ALA A 85 26.80 -8.96 7.68
N PRO A 86 27.66 -8.30 6.88
CA PRO A 86 28.80 -7.55 7.41
C PRO A 86 28.39 -6.31 8.22
N PHE A 87 27.17 -5.81 8.03
CA PHE A 87 26.65 -4.63 8.70
C PHE A 87 25.89 -4.90 10.00
N TRP A 88 25.70 -6.15 10.44
CA TRP A 88 24.88 -6.48 11.61
C TRP A 88 25.68 -7.26 12.65
N HIS A 89 25.76 -6.73 13.86
CA HIS A 89 26.55 -7.29 14.95
C HIS A 89 25.71 -7.48 16.21
N HIS A 90 26.18 -8.33 17.12
CA HIS A 90 25.54 -8.54 18.42
C HIS A 90 26.52 -8.18 19.53
N LYS A 91 26.04 -7.41 20.51
CA LYS A 91 26.65 -7.31 21.82
C LYS A 91 26.20 -8.52 22.64
N ILE A 92 27.15 -9.38 23.00
CA ILE A 92 26.87 -10.57 23.82
C ILE A 92 26.86 -10.18 25.29
N ARG A 93 25.92 -10.74 26.05
CA ARG A 93 25.88 -10.58 27.51
C ARG A 93 27.15 -11.18 28.14
N PRO A 94 27.74 -10.55 29.16
CA PRO A 94 28.94 -11.07 29.80
C PRO A 94 28.80 -12.53 30.25
N GLY A 95 29.75 -13.38 29.89
CA GLY A 95 29.78 -14.80 30.26
C GLY A 95 28.93 -15.72 29.37
N ARG A 96 28.26 -15.18 28.35
CA ARG A 96 27.46 -15.95 27.38
C ARG A 96 28.18 -16.19 26.05
N GLU A 97 29.42 -15.72 25.90
CA GLU A 97 30.22 -15.87 24.68
C GLU A 97 30.40 -17.34 24.25
N PRO A 98 30.71 -18.30 25.15
CA PRO A 98 30.81 -19.70 24.75
C PRO A 98 29.47 -20.29 24.28
N ALA A 99 28.36 -19.87 24.90
CA ALA A 99 27.02 -20.31 24.51
C ALA A 99 26.61 -19.73 23.14
N TYR A 100 26.95 -18.45 22.90
CA TYR A 100 26.68 -17.78 21.63
C TYR A 100 27.49 -18.39 20.47
N ALA A 101 28.77 -18.71 20.70
CA ALA A 101 29.63 -19.32 19.69
C ALA A 101 29.09 -20.66 19.18
N ASN A 102 28.50 -21.45 20.08
CA ASN A 102 27.89 -22.74 19.75
C ASN A 102 26.45 -22.62 19.20
N MET A 103 25.88 -21.41 19.18
CA MET A 103 24.50 -21.20 18.75
C MET A 103 24.42 -21.18 17.22
N THR A 104 23.69 -22.13 16.64
CA THR A 104 23.44 -22.22 15.18
C THR A 104 22.07 -21.69 14.78
N THR A 105 21.13 -21.58 15.73
CA THR A 105 19.77 -21.07 15.53
C THR A 105 19.23 -20.42 16.81
N SER A 106 18.31 -19.47 16.68
CA SER A 106 17.57 -18.89 17.82
C SER A 106 16.60 -19.89 18.48
N GLY A 107 16.29 -21.02 17.82
CA GLY A 107 15.38 -22.04 18.34
C GLY A 107 13.90 -21.67 18.24
N GLY A 108 13.53 -20.74 17.35
CA GLY A 108 12.14 -20.36 17.04
C GLY A 108 11.47 -19.38 18.01
N GLY A 109 11.98 -19.24 19.25
CA GLY A 109 11.47 -18.31 20.27
C GLY A 109 12.45 -17.20 20.68
N SER A 110 12.01 -16.28 21.55
CA SER A 110 12.77 -15.11 22.02
C SER A 110 13.77 -15.41 23.15
N ARG A 111 13.52 -16.44 23.96
CA ARG A 111 14.26 -16.71 25.20
C ARG A 111 15.79 -16.82 25.03
N ARG A 112 16.26 -17.59 24.05
CA ARG A 112 17.71 -17.75 23.81
C ARG A 112 18.38 -16.45 23.40
N ILE A 113 17.67 -15.60 22.65
CA ILE A 113 18.18 -14.28 22.25
C ILE A 113 18.29 -13.41 23.50
N LEU A 114 17.23 -13.30 24.28
CA LEU A 114 17.20 -12.47 25.50
C LEU A 114 18.24 -12.89 26.54
N ASP A 115 18.48 -14.20 26.68
CA ASP A 115 19.44 -14.76 27.65
C ASP A 115 20.91 -14.59 27.22
N THR A 116 21.18 -14.32 25.94
CA THR A 116 22.53 -14.38 25.34
C THR A 116 22.98 -13.06 24.74
N ILE A 117 22.09 -12.35 24.04
CA ILE A 117 22.37 -11.13 23.30
C ILE A 117 21.79 -9.96 24.09
N GLU A 118 22.62 -8.96 24.36
CA GLU A 118 22.21 -7.74 25.04
C GLU A 118 21.48 -6.79 24.07
N TYR A 119 22.07 -6.56 22.90
CA TYR A 119 21.48 -5.81 21.78
C TYR A 119 22.19 -6.14 20.46
N ALA A 120 21.56 -5.83 19.33
CA ALA A 120 22.23 -5.76 18.04
C ALA A 120 22.71 -4.33 17.76
N TYR A 121 23.73 -4.18 16.92
CA TYR A 121 24.19 -2.87 16.45
C TYR A 121 24.65 -2.96 15.01
N LEU A 122 24.51 -1.86 14.28
CA LEU A 122 24.93 -1.75 12.89
C LEU A 122 26.40 -1.36 12.80
N SER A 123 27.07 -1.71 11.69
CA SER A 123 28.36 -1.13 11.36
C SER A 123 28.26 0.39 11.18
N ASP A 124 29.37 1.12 11.31
CA ASP A 124 29.37 2.59 11.26
C ASP A 124 28.75 3.18 9.99
N TYR A 125 29.04 2.60 8.81
CA TYR A 125 28.47 3.08 7.55
C TYR A 125 26.97 2.79 7.46
N ALA A 126 26.55 1.62 7.93
CA ALA A 126 25.14 1.24 7.92
C ALA A 126 24.32 2.10 8.89
N TRP A 127 24.86 2.37 10.09
CA TRP A 127 24.26 3.28 11.05
C TRP A 127 24.09 4.68 10.47
N ARG A 128 25.14 5.26 9.87
CA ARG A 128 25.06 6.58 9.22
C ARG A 128 24.00 6.63 8.12
N ALA A 129 23.87 5.57 7.32
CA ALA A 129 22.85 5.49 6.28
C ALA A 129 21.43 5.36 6.84
N VAL A 130 21.24 4.62 7.95
CA VAL A 130 19.93 4.48 8.61
C VAL A 130 19.52 5.76 9.34
N SER A 131 20.47 6.53 9.86
CA SER A 131 20.18 7.81 10.53
C SER A 131 19.74 8.92 9.56
N ASP A 132 20.11 8.84 8.28
CA ASP A 132 19.73 9.83 7.25
C ASP A 132 18.32 9.57 6.68
N PRO A 133 17.35 10.50 6.82
CA PRO A 133 16.00 10.35 6.27
C PRO A 133 15.94 10.08 4.76
N VAL A 134 16.85 10.67 3.98
CA VAL A 134 16.85 10.48 2.51
C VAL A 134 17.33 9.07 2.16
N ALA A 135 18.43 8.64 2.78
CA ALA A 135 18.94 7.28 2.66
C ALA A 135 17.92 6.22 3.13
N ARG A 136 17.19 6.46 4.24
CA ARG A 136 16.11 5.57 4.69
C ARG A 136 15.07 5.32 3.61
N ARG A 137 14.63 6.35 2.89
CA ARG A 137 13.66 6.22 1.79
C ARG A 137 14.21 5.34 0.66
N VAL A 138 15.48 5.53 0.29
CA VAL A 138 16.13 4.71 -0.75
C VAL A 138 16.28 3.25 -0.31
N LEU A 139 16.72 3.01 0.93
CA LEU A 139 16.84 1.68 1.51
C LEU A 139 15.49 0.98 1.58
N ARG A 140 14.44 1.69 2.02
CA ARG A 140 13.07 1.18 2.08
C ARG A 140 12.59 0.74 0.70
N ASN A 141 12.75 1.58 -0.31
CA ASN A 141 12.42 1.22 -1.70
C ASN A 141 13.18 -0.02 -2.17
N ARG A 142 14.49 -0.10 -1.88
CA ARG A 142 15.29 -1.27 -2.26
C ARG A 142 14.84 -2.55 -1.56
N LEU A 143 14.51 -2.47 -0.27
CA LEU A 143 14.02 -3.62 0.50
C LEU A 143 12.65 -4.07 -0.03
N TYR A 144 11.76 -3.13 -0.37
CA TYR A 144 10.50 -3.44 -1.05
C TYR A 144 10.76 -4.06 -2.43
N GLU A 145 11.69 -3.55 -3.25
CA GLU A 145 12.09 -4.15 -4.53
C GLU A 145 12.64 -5.58 -4.40
N MET A 146 13.48 -5.84 -3.41
CA MET A 146 13.96 -7.19 -3.13
C MET A 146 12.85 -8.10 -2.57
N GLY A 147 11.84 -7.48 -1.98
CA GLY A 147 10.54 -8.03 -1.69
C GLY A 147 9.56 -8.00 -2.88
N ARG A 148 9.87 -7.43 -4.05
CA ARG A 148 8.94 -7.35 -5.21
C ARG A 148 8.86 -8.64 -6.02
N GLY A 149 9.67 -9.64 -5.67
CA GLY A 149 9.33 -11.06 -5.90
C GLY A 149 8.29 -11.63 -4.92
N MET A 150 7.74 -10.80 -4.04
CA MET A 150 6.85 -11.14 -2.91
C MET A 150 5.66 -10.16 -2.81
N GLU A 151 5.75 -8.94 -3.37
CA GLU A 151 4.60 -8.06 -3.69
C GLU A 151 3.83 -8.54 -4.93
N LYS A 152 4.49 -9.31 -5.81
CA LYS A 152 3.81 -10.13 -6.81
C LYS A 152 3.01 -11.21 -6.06
N GLN A 153 1.72 -10.91 -5.89
CA GLN A 153 0.66 -11.79 -5.40
C GLN A 153 0.60 -12.00 -3.89
N SER A 154 -0.07 -11.06 -3.22
CA SER A 154 -1.22 -11.52 -2.44
C SER A 154 -2.46 -10.87 -2.99
N ILE A 155 -3.03 -11.49 -4.03
CA ILE A 155 -4.42 -11.22 -4.42
C ILE A 155 -5.37 -11.45 -3.23
N ALA A 156 -4.89 -12.11 -2.16
CA ALA A 156 -5.65 -12.57 -1.03
C ALA A 156 -5.47 -11.73 0.26
N PHE A 157 -4.90 -10.52 0.16
CA PHE A 157 -4.68 -9.63 1.31
C PHE A 157 -5.98 -9.25 2.06
N HIS A 158 -7.09 -9.35 1.35
CA HIS A 158 -8.43 -8.97 1.77
C HIS A 158 -9.03 -9.92 2.83
N GLU A 159 -8.39 -11.06 3.14
CA GLU A 159 -8.85 -12.03 4.16
C GLU A 159 -10.31 -12.48 3.97
N SER A 160 -10.76 -12.58 2.72
CA SER A 160 -12.16 -12.85 2.32
C SER A 160 -13.19 -11.76 2.67
N PHE A 161 -12.74 -10.52 2.87
CA PHE A 161 -13.59 -9.34 3.04
C PHE A 161 -13.48 -8.41 1.84
N TYR A 162 -14.60 -8.07 1.22
CA TYR A 162 -14.66 -6.96 0.28
C TYR A 162 -14.40 -5.62 1.01
N LEU A 163 -14.05 -4.60 0.24
CA LEU A 163 -13.84 -3.25 0.77
C LEU A 163 -15.17 -2.71 1.32
N LYS A 164 -15.21 -2.44 2.62
CA LYS A 164 -16.36 -1.89 3.34
C LYS A 164 -16.04 -0.50 3.90
N THR A 165 -16.84 0.49 3.55
CA THR A 165 -16.65 1.87 4.04
C THR A 165 -16.80 2.00 5.56
N PRO A 166 -17.73 1.30 6.26
CA PRO A 166 -17.81 1.38 7.73
C PRO A 166 -16.60 0.76 8.45
N SER A 167 -15.96 -0.24 7.87
CA SER A 167 -14.77 -0.87 8.46
C SER A 167 -13.52 -0.03 8.21
N LEU A 168 -13.39 0.56 7.02
CA LEU A 168 -12.35 1.56 6.73
C LEU A 168 -12.45 2.77 7.64
N ALA A 169 -13.67 3.29 7.83
CA ALA A 169 -13.95 4.43 8.70
C ALA A 169 -13.50 4.18 10.14
N GLN A 170 -13.73 2.98 10.69
CA GLN A 170 -13.26 2.62 12.04
C GLN A 170 -11.75 2.72 12.18
N VAL A 171 -11.00 2.16 11.22
CA VAL A 171 -9.53 2.20 11.22
C VAL A 171 -9.03 3.65 11.10
N LEU A 172 -9.60 4.43 10.18
CA LEU A 172 -9.23 5.83 9.97
C LEU A 172 -9.52 6.70 11.20
N ASN A 173 -10.71 6.58 11.77
CA ASN A 173 -11.13 7.36 12.94
C ASN A 173 -10.22 7.07 14.15
N LEU A 174 -9.86 5.80 14.36
CA LEU A 174 -8.91 5.42 15.41
C LEU A 174 -7.51 5.98 15.15
N ALA A 175 -7.03 5.95 13.89
CA ALA A 175 -5.72 6.49 13.53
C ALA A 175 -5.65 8.00 13.73
N ALA A 176 -6.74 8.73 13.44
CA ALA A 176 -6.81 10.17 13.66
C ALA A 176 -6.77 10.56 15.15
N MET A 177 -7.26 9.70 16.05
CA MET A 177 -7.19 9.93 17.50
C MET A 177 -5.80 9.67 18.09
N ASN A 178 -5.02 8.79 17.48
CA ASN A 178 -3.67 8.41 17.94
C ASN A 178 -2.59 9.21 17.19
N SER A 179 -2.55 10.53 17.43
CA SER A 179 -1.61 11.44 16.78
C SER A 179 -0.16 11.14 17.19
N GLY A 180 0.64 10.57 16.28
CA GLY A 180 2.10 10.52 16.39
C GLY A 180 2.75 9.14 16.55
N ALA A 181 1.98 8.06 16.70
CA ALA A 181 2.50 6.69 16.73
C ALA A 181 1.73 5.79 15.76
N SER A 182 2.44 4.91 15.04
CA SER A 182 1.81 3.88 14.19
C SER A 182 0.91 3.00 15.04
N LEU A 183 -0.33 2.80 14.59
CA LEU A 183 -1.22 1.87 15.26
C LEU A 183 -0.65 0.45 15.22
N THR A 184 -0.74 -0.24 16.34
CA THR A 184 -0.46 -1.67 16.44
C THR A 184 -1.70 -2.46 16.10
N PHE A 185 -1.51 -3.73 15.71
CA PHE A 185 -2.63 -4.66 15.51
C PHE A 185 -3.56 -4.72 16.74
N GLY A 186 -2.98 -4.74 17.95
CA GLY A 186 -3.74 -4.80 19.21
C GLY A 186 -4.59 -3.56 19.42
N GLU A 187 -4.02 -2.37 19.21
CA GLU A 187 -4.75 -1.11 19.33
C GLU A 187 -5.92 -1.03 18.34
N ILE A 188 -5.74 -1.49 17.10
CA ILE A 188 -6.85 -1.53 16.13
C ILE A 188 -7.92 -2.53 16.56
N HIS A 189 -7.52 -3.72 17.00
CA HIS A 189 -8.45 -4.74 17.45
C HIS A 189 -9.27 -4.29 18.66
N ASP A 190 -8.64 -3.62 19.63
CA ASP A 190 -9.29 -3.23 20.88
C ASP A 190 -10.05 -1.90 20.74
N GLY A 191 -9.63 -1.04 19.81
CA GLY A 191 -10.24 0.27 19.53
C GLY A 191 -11.33 0.24 18.44
N THR A 192 -11.63 -0.92 17.85
CA THR A 192 -12.66 -1.06 16.81
C THR A 192 -13.56 -2.28 17.06
N PHE A 193 -14.65 -2.41 16.32
CA PHE A 193 -15.50 -3.60 16.34
C PHE A 193 -15.03 -4.67 15.35
N LEU A 194 -13.80 -4.57 14.85
CA LEU A 194 -13.27 -5.46 13.82
C LEU A 194 -12.70 -6.75 14.43
N GLY A 195 -13.11 -7.88 13.89
CA GLY A 195 -12.49 -9.16 14.24
C GLY A 195 -11.03 -9.24 13.74
N ARG A 196 -10.23 -10.16 14.28
CA ARG A 196 -8.78 -10.28 13.95
C ARG A 196 -8.45 -10.29 12.45
N ASN A 197 -9.21 -11.01 11.63
CA ASN A 197 -8.97 -11.05 10.18
C ASN A 197 -9.43 -9.76 9.47
N GLN A 198 -10.46 -9.10 10.00
CA GLN A 198 -10.87 -7.79 9.52
C GLN A 198 -9.81 -6.74 9.84
N VAL A 199 -9.20 -6.76 11.02
CA VAL A 199 -8.08 -5.86 11.35
C VAL A 199 -6.96 -6.00 10.31
N LYS A 200 -6.54 -7.23 9.97
CA LYS A 200 -5.54 -7.46 8.92
C LYS A 200 -5.94 -6.86 7.58
N ALA A 201 -7.16 -7.16 7.12
CA ALA A 201 -7.66 -6.71 5.82
C ALA A 201 -7.83 -5.19 5.77
N PHE A 202 -8.51 -4.60 6.76
CA PHE A 202 -8.90 -3.19 6.75
C PHE A 202 -7.77 -2.23 7.08
N ARG A 203 -6.78 -2.66 7.88
CA ARG A 203 -5.51 -1.94 8.01
C ARG A 203 -4.82 -1.80 6.66
N ARG A 204 -4.83 -2.86 5.83
CA ARG A 204 -4.26 -2.82 4.48
C ARG A 204 -5.15 -2.03 3.50
N TYR A 205 -6.46 -2.24 3.48
CA TYR A 205 -7.36 -1.44 2.65
C TYR A 205 -7.23 0.05 2.96
N ALA A 206 -7.05 0.47 4.21
CA ALA A 206 -6.92 1.89 4.56
C ALA A 206 -5.68 2.54 3.92
N LYS A 207 -4.57 1.81 3.81
CA LYS A 207 -3.37 2.28 3.07
C LYS A 207 -3.60 2.28 1.56
N LEU A 208 -4.14 1.19 1.03
CA LEU A 208 -4.40 1.03 -0.40
C LEU A 208 -5.42 2.05 -0.94
N ALA A 209 -6.38 2.44 -0.10
CA ALA A 209 -7.38 3.48 -0.39
C ALA A 209 -6.84 4.91 -0.21
N GLY A 210 -5.56 5.07 0.15
CA GLY A 210 -4.91 6.36 0.36
C GLY A 210 -5.34 7.11 1.61
N LEU A 211 -6.04 6.45 2.55
CA LEU A 211 -6.50 7.05 3.80
C LEU A 211 -5.39 7.10 4.85
N LEU A 212 -4.55 6.07 4.90
CA LEU A 212 -3.38 5.98 5.77
C LEU A 212 -2.08 5.91 4.95
N ASP A 213 -0.99 6.44 5.51
CA ASP A 213 0.36 6.26 4.99
C ASP A 213 1.00 4.94 5.49
N ASP A 214 2.26 4.72 5.11
CA ASP A 214 3.01 3.52 5.50
C ASP A 214 3.29 3.43 6.99
N ASN A 215 3.18 4.54 7.73
CA ASN A 215 3.33 4.66 9.18
C ASN A 215 1.96 4.65 9.90
N GLU A 216 0.90 4.30 9.16
CA GLU A 216 -0.48 4.20 9.64
C GLU A 216 -1.05 5.50 10.19
N GLN A 217 -0.47 6.61 9.77
CA GLN A 217 -0.99 7.94 10.06
C GLN A 217 -1.97 8.34 8.96
N PRO A 218 -3.04 9.08 9.28
CA PRO A 218 -3.92 9.63 8.26
C PRO A 218 -3.15 10.49 7.26
N THR A 219 -3.34 10.25 5.96
CA THR A 219 -2.79 11.12 4.90
C THR A 219 -3.50 12.48 4.88
N ALA A 220 -3.11 13.40 3.99
CA ALA A 220 -3.87 14.63 3.78
C ALA A 220 -5.35 14.33 3.41
N PHE A 221 -5.56 13.37 2.50
CA PHE A 221 -6.89 12.87 2.14
C PHE A 221 -7.58 12.21 3.34
N GLY A 222 -6.89 11.33 4.07
CA GLY A 222 -7.43 10.66 5.24
C GLY A 222 -7.90 11.63 6.33
N ARG A 223 -7.10 12.66 6.64
CA ARG A 223 -7.46 13.70 7.62
C ARG A 223 -8.69 14.50 7.18
N LEU A 224 -8.77 14.84 5.90
CA LEU A 224 -9.92 15.57 5.38
C LEU A 224 -11.18 14.71 5.41
N ALA A 225 -11.08 13.46 4.94
CA ALA A 225 -12.19 12.51 4.95
C ALA A 225 -12.67 12.23 6.37
N GLN A 226 -11.77 12.01 7.31
CA GLN A 226 -12.13 11.83 8.72
C GLN A 226 -12.91 13.02 9.29
N ARG A 227 -12.54 14.25 8.91
CA ARG A 227 -13.18 15.48 9.42
C ARG A 227 -14.54 15.76 8.79
N LEU A 228 -14.68 15.56 7.48
CA LEU A 228 -15.85 16.01 6.71
C LEU A 228 -16.78 14.86 6.29
N ASP A 229 -16.28 13.64 6.24
CA ASP A 229 -17.03 12.42 5.93
C ASP A 229 -16.51 11.23 6.76
N PRO A 230 -16.65 11.27 8.10
CA PRO A 230 -16.11 10.23 9.00
C PRO A 230 -16.69 8.83 8.74
N GLY A 231 -17.79 8.73 7.99
CA GLY A 231 -18.41 7.47 7.58
C GLY A 231 -17.97 6.97 6.20
N LEU A 232 -17.18 7.74 5.45
CA LEU A 232 -16.73 7.45 4.08
C LEU A 232 -17.90 7.18 3.11
N ARG A 233 -19.00 7.93 3.27
CA ARG A 233 -20.25 7.75 2.50
C ARG A 233 -20.40 8.75 1.37
N HIS A 234 -19.64 9.84 1.38
CA HIS A 234 -19.75 10.88 0.38
C HIS A 234 -19.22 10.36 -0.97
N PRO A 235 -19.96 10.56 -2.09
CA PRO A 235 -19.52 10.05 -3.40
C PRO A 235 -18.12 10.51 -3.80
N ALA A 236 -17.74 11.76 -3.52
CA ALA A 236 -16.40 12.26 -3.83
C ALA A 236 -15.30 11.48 -3.09
N THR A 237 -15.54 11.10 -1.82
CA THR A 237 -14.61 10.28 -1.03
C THR A 237 -14.47 8.89 -1.60
N GLN A 238 -15.59 8.27 -2.00
CA GLN A 238 -15.58 6.94 -2.61
C GLN A 238 -14.89 6.93 -3.97
N TRP A 239 -15.03 7.99 -4.76
CA TRP A 239 -14.30 8.15 -6.02
C TRP A 239 -12.79 8.28 -5.80
N VAL A 240 -12.37 9.03 -4.78
CA VAL A 240 -10.95 9.13 -4.42
C VAL A 240 -10.43 7.78 -3.91
N ILE A 241 -11.20 7.03 -3.10
CA ILE A 241 -10.86 5.65 -2.71
C ILE A 241 -10.69 4.77 -3.94
N HIS A 242 -11.65 4.79 -4.88
CA HIS A 242 -11.56 4.04 -6.13
C HIS A 242 -10.28 4.39 -6.89
N TYR A 243 -10.01 5.68 -7.11
CA TYR A 243 -8.80 6.16 -7.78
C TYR A 243 -7.53 5.60 -7.13
N HIS A 244 -7.38 5.65 -5.80
CA HIS A 244 -6.20 5.10 -5.13
C HIS A 244 -6.06 3.58 -5.29
N MET A 245 -7.18 2.85 -5.37
CA MET A 245 -7.18 1.39 -5.57
C MET A 245 -6.76 1.00 -6.98
N VAL A 246 -7.02 1.84 -7.99
CA VAL A 246 -6.77 1.53 -9.42
C VAL A 246 -5.60 2.29 -10.03
N ALA A 247 -5.07 3.33 -9.40
CA ALA A 247 -3.96 4.10 -9.94
C ALA A 247 -2.62 3.31 -9.94
N PRO A 248 -1.98 3.05 -11.10
CA PRO A 248 -0.79 2.19 -11.18
C PRO A 248 0.45 2.73 -10.45
N HIS A 249 0.59 4.05 -10.35
CA HIS A 249 1.71 4.70 -9.65
C HIS A 249 1.52 4.76 -8.13
N ARG A 250 0.33 4.41 -7.64
CA ARG A 250 0.02 4.28 -6.21
C ARG A 250 0.33 2.86 -5.72
N ASN A 251 0.20 2.68 -4.42
CA ASN A 251 0.35 1.37 -3.76
C ASN A 251 -0.86 0.43 -3.99
N GLY A 252 -1.80 0.75 -4.89
CA GLY A 252 -2.99 -0.06 -5.16
C GLY A 252 -2.65 -1.50 -5.60
N PRO A 253 -3.50 -2.51 -5.34
CA PRO A 253 -3.19 -3.88 -5.73
C PRO A 253 -3.20 -4.01 -7.25
N ALA A 254 -2.11 -4.49 -7.85
CA ALA A 254 -1.98 -4.60 -9.31
C ALA A 254 -3.12 -5.39 -9.97
N PHE A 255 -3.62 -6.46 -9.32
CA PHE A 255 -4.77 -7.21 -9.83
C PHE A 255 -6.05 -6.36 -9.86
N TRP A 256 -6.22 -5.43 -8.91
CA TRP A 256 -7.40 -4.58 -8.80
C TRP A 256 -7.45 -3.56 -9.94
N CYS A 257 -6.30 -2.94 -10.24
CA CYS A 257 -6.12 -2.09 -11.41
C CYS A 257 -6.42 -2.85 -12.72
N HIS A 258 -5.78 -4.02 -12.91
CA HIS A 258 -5.97 -4.87 -14.08
C HIS A 258 -7.44 -5.22 -14.30
N LEU A 259 -8.13 -5.66 -13.24
CA LEU A 259 -9.55 -6.00 -13.32
C LEU A 259 -10.42 -4.79 -13.63
N ALA A 260 -10.15 -3.62 -13.03
CA ALA A 260 -10.92 -2.41 -13.33
C ALA A 260 -10.78 -2.00 -14.81
N GLU A 261 -9.56 -2.00 -15.36
CA GLU A 261 -9.31 -1.69 -16.77
C GLU A 261 -9.96 -2.69 -17.75
N ARG A 262 -10.01 -3.96 -17.33
CA ARG A 262 -10.58 -5.04 -18.11
C ARG A 262 -12.11 -4.99 -18.13
N PHE A 263 -12.72 -4.83 -16.96
CA PHE A 263 -14.15 -5.06 -16.77
C PHE A 263 -14.98 -3.78 -16.73
N PHE A 264 -14.48 -2.63 -16.25
CA PHE A 264 -15.29 -1.41 -16.10
C PHE A 264 -15.44 -0.60 -17.38
N ARG A 265 -15.99 -1.25 -18.40
CA ARG A 265 -16.38 -0.64 -19.67
C ARG A 265 -17.90 -0.62 -19.75
N SER A 266 -18.49 0.57 -19.83
CA SER A 266 -19.95 0.74 -19.86
C SER A 266 -20.61 -0.17 -20.91
N GLY A 267 -21.70 -0.83 -20.52
CA GLY A 267 -22.44 -1.80 -21.33
C GLY A 267 -21.84 -3.20 -21.38
N THR A 268 -20.71 -3.45 -20.70
CA THR A 268 -20.17 -4.81 -20.54
C THR A 268 -20.91 -5.52 -19.41
N SER A 269 -21.25 -6.79 -19.61
CA SER A 269 -21.75 -7.67 -18.54
C SER A 269 -20.69 -8.70 -18.16
N PHE A 270 -20.55 -8.99 -16.87
CA PHE A 270 -19.64 -10.02 -16.38
C PHE A 270 -20.07 -10.57 -15.02
N GLY A 271 -19.71 -11.82 -14.72
CA GLY A 271 -19.91 -12.46 -13.43
C GLY A 271 -18.60 -12.72 -12.68
N CYS A 272 -18.71 -13.27 -11.46
CA CYS A 272 -17.53 -13.67 -10.67
C CYS A 272 -16.67 -14.74 -11.38
N ARG A 273 -17.26 -15.52 -12.29
CA ARG A 273 -16.54 -16.53 -13.08
C ARG A 273 -15.57 -15.87 -14.05
N ASP A 274 -16.02 -14.88 -14.82
CA ASP A 274 -15.16 -14.18 -15.80
C ASP A 274 -14.00 -13.48 -15.10
N VAL A 275 -14.26 -12.85 -13.96
CA VAL A 275 -13.22 -12.24 -13.13
C VAL A 275 -12.23 -13.28 -12.59
N THR A 276 -12.70 -14.48 -12.26
CA THR A 276 -11.82 -15.58 -11.82
C THR A 276 -10.89 -16.04 -12.94
N ASP A 277 -11.43 -16.19 -14.14
CA ASP A 277 -10.69 -16.65 -15.32
C ASP A 277 -9.63 -15.60 -15.71
N GLU A 278 -9.99 -14.31 -15.73
CA GLU A 278 -9.04 -13.21 -15.97
C GLU A 278 -7.97 -13.12 -14.87
N LEU A 279 -8.33 -13.32 -13.60
CA LEU A 279 -7.36 -13.40 -12.50
C LEU A 279 -6.39 -14.55 -12.69
N GLN A 280 -6.84 -15.69 -13.20
CA GLN A 280 -5.97 -16.83 -13.47
C GLN A 280 -4.93 -16.49 -14.54
N GLU A 281 -5.34 -15.82 -15.62
CA GLU A 281 -4.44 -15.34 -16.68
C GLU A 281 -3.45 -14.30 -16.16
N PHE A 282 -3.94 -13.29 -15.44
CA PHE A 282 -3.10 -12.28 -14.79
C PHE A 282 -2.05 -12.91 -13.88
N VAL A 283 -2.43 -13.91 -13.09
CA VAL A 283 -1.55 -14.60 -12.16
C VAL A 283 -0.51 -15.45 -12.87
N ALA A 284 -0.90 -16.15 -13.95
CA ALA A 284 -0.01 -16.96 -14.77
C ALA A 284 1.07 -16.11 -15.47
N GLY A 285 0.74 -14.89 -15.90
CA GLY A 285 1.69 -13.95 -16.50
C GLY A 285 2.62 -13.26 -15.49
N THR A 286 2.30 -13.28 -14.19
CA THR A 286 2.99 -12.46 -13.18
C THR A 286 3.73 -13.26 -12.11
N SER A 287 3.43 -14.55 -11.91
CA SER A 287 4.03 -15.38 -10.86
C SER A 287 4.46 -16.76 -11.32
N GLU A 288 5.57 -17.19 -10.74
CA GLU A 288 6.14 -18.53 -10.93
C GLU A 288 5.39 -19.61 -10.13
N ARG A 289 4.49 -19.22 -9.21
CA ARG A 289 3.75 -20.14 -8.34
C ARG A 289 2.26 -20.14 -8.63
N ALA A 290 1.70 -21.34 -8.78
CA ALA A 290 0.28 -21.52 -8.95
C ALA A 290 -0.50 -21.06 -7.70
N ILE A 291 -1.45 -20.14 -7.89
CA ILE A 291 -2.44 -19.78 -6.87
C ILE A 291 -3.58 -20.79 -6.90
N SER A 292 -4.11 -21.16 -5.73
CA SER A 292 -5.25 -22.08 -5.67
C SER A 292 -6.52 -21.48 -6.27
N ALA A 293 -7.28 -22.29 -7.01
CA ALA A 293 -8.55 -21.88 -7.62
C ALA A 293 -9.55 -21.29 -6.62
N ARG A 294 -9.54 -21.77 -5.37
CA ARG A 294 -10.35 -21.20 -4.28
C ARG A 294 -9.98 -19.73 -4.01
N THR A 295 -8.70 -19.41 -3.98
CA THR A 295 -8.22 -18.04 -3.71
C THR A 295 -8.59 -17.11 -4.84
N LEU A 296 -8.45 -17.56 -6.10
CA LEU A 296 -8.89 -16.79 -7.28
C LEU A 296 -10.38 -16.46 -7.22
N ARG A 297 -11.23 -17.47 -7.00
CA ARG A 297 -12.69 -17.26 -6.84
C ARG A 297 -13.03 -16.32 -5.70
N THR A 298 -12.39 -16.47 -4.55
CA THR A 298 -12.62 -15.60 -3.39
C THR A 298 -12.24 -14.15 -3.71
N THR A 299 -11.11 -13.96 -4.40
CA THR A 299 -10.64 -12.64 -4.84
C THR A 299 -11.63 -12.00 -5.82
N ALA A 300 -12.13 -12.77 -6.78
CA ALA A 300 -13.15 -12.31 -7.73
C ALA A 300 -14.41 -11.83 -7.00
N THR A 301 -14.93 -12.64 -6.07
CA THR A 301 -16.09 -12.25 -5.25
C THR A 301 -15.82 -10.98 -4.43
N ILE A 302 -14.61 -10.82 -3.89
CA ILE A 302 -14.21 -9.64 -3.12
C ILE A 302 -14.14 -8.40 -4.01
N PHE A 303 -13.56 -8.51 -5.21
CA PHE A 303 -13.49 -7.43 -6.18
C PHE A 303 -14.90 -6.97 -6.56
N VAL A 304 -15.76 -7.89 -7.02
CA VAL A 304 -17.15 -7.58 -7.40
C VAL A 304 -17.94 -7.01 -6.23
N GLY A 305 -17.84 -7.65 -5.05
CA GLY A 305 -18.52 -7.20 -3.85
C GLY A 305 -18.14 -5.79 -3.39
N SER A 306 -16.90 -5.36 -3.66
CA SER A 306 -16.43 -4.02 -3.31
C SER A 306 -17.12 -2.90 -4.09
N TYR A 307 -17.77 -3.22 -5.22
CA TYR A 307 -18.52 -2.29 -6.04
C TYR A 307 -20.03 -2.58 -6.09
N ALA A 308 -20.45 -3.79 -5.73
CA ALA A 308 -21.87 -4.19 -5.74
C ALA A 308 -22.58 -3.99 -4.38
N GLN A 309 -21.86 -4.08 -3.26
CA GLN A 309 -22.48 -4.06 -1.92
C GLN A 309 -22.76 -2.64 -1.43
N SER A 310 -23.89 -2.45 -0.74
CA SER A 310 -24.36 -1.13 -0.29
C SER A 310 -23.51 -0.50 0.82
N ASP A 311 -22.75 -1.32 1.56
CA ASP A 311 -21.77 -0.88 2.55
C ASP A 311 -20.34 -0.76 1.97
N ALA A 312 -20.20 -0.81 0.65
CA ALA A 312 -18.94 -0.70 -0.10
C ALA A 312 -18.94 0.55 -0.99
N LEU A 313 -18.48 0.44 -2.25
CA LEU A 313 -18.43 1.53 -3.23
C LEU A 313 -19.61 1.52 -4.22
N SER A 314 -20.74 0.91 -3.87
CA SER A 314 -21.90 0.84 -4.79
C SER A 314 -22.50 2.21 -5.13
N ALA A 315 -22.25 3.24 -4.31
CA ALA A 315 -22.72 4.60 -4.59
C ALA A 315 -22.04 5.23 -5.82
N LEU A 316 -20.92 4.66 -6.28
CA LEU A 316 -20.30 5.05 -7.54
C LEU A 316 -21.16 4.68 -8.75
N GLY A 317 -22.08 3.72 -8.61
CA GLY A 317 -22.96 3.30 -9.68
C GLY A 317 -22.23 2.64 -10.84
N ILE A 318 -21.05 2.04 -10.60
CA ILE A 318 -20.27 1.35 -11.64
C ILE A 318 -20.96 0.04 -12.04
N LEU A 319 -21.48 -0.70 -11.07
CA LEU A 319 -22.20 -1.97 -11.30
C LEU A 319 -23.69 -1.79 -11.03
N GLY A 320 -24.52 -2.31 -11.95
CA GLY A 320 -25.96 -2.44 -11.75
C GLY A 320 -26.32 -3.54 -10.74
N LYS A 321 -27.61 -3.87 -10.64
CA LYS A 321 -28.05 -5.07 -9.92
C LYS A 321 -27.68 -6.32 -10.73
N PRO A 322 -27.33 -7.44 -10.08
CA PRO A 322 -27.05 -8.67 -10.82
C PRO A 322 -28.31 -9.15 -11.53
N ASP A 323 -28.14 -9.69 -12.73
CA ASP A 323 -29.19 -10.39 -13.45
C ASP A 323 -29.64 -11.62 -12.61
N PRO A 324 -30.95 -11.81 -12.39
CA PRO A 324 -31.45 -12.85 -11.51
C PRO A 324 -31.24 -14.28 -12.04
N VAL A 325 -30.89 -14.43 -13.32
CA VAL A 325 -30.67 -15.73 -13.98
C VAL A 325 -29.18 -16.01 -14.15
N SER A 326 -28.42 -15.06 -14.70
CA SER A 326 -26.99 -15.27 -14.95
C SER A 326 -26.09 -14.93 -13.76
N ASP A 327 -26.58 -14.16 -12.78
CA ASP A 327 -25.78 -13.58 -11.68
C ASP A 327 -24.64 -12.66 -12.19
N GLU A 328 -24.79 -12.15 -13.41
CA GLU A 328 -23.87 -11.18 -14.02
C GLU A 328 -24.28 -9.75 -13.71
N TYR A 329 -23.28 -8.87 -13.63
CA TYR A 329 -23.47 -7.44 -13.40
C TYR A 329 -23.25 -6.70 -14.72
N GLU A 330 -24.21 -5.85 -15.10
CA GLU A 330 -24.02 -4.89 -16.18
C GLU A 330 -23.27 -3.66 -15.65
N VAL A 331 -22.18 -3.28 -16.30
CA VAL A 331 -21.44 -2.06 -16.02
C VAL A 331 -22.21 -0.86 -16.54
N GLN A 332 -22.60 0.01 -15.63
CA GLN A 332 -23.36 1.21 -15.93
C GLN A 332 -22.41 2.37 -16.27
N GLU A 333 -22.96 3.41 -16.89
CA GLU A 333 -22.27 4.69 -16.98
C GLU A 333 -22.46 5.43 -15.64
N PRO A 334 -21.42 5.53 -14.81
CA PRO A 334 -21.57 6.14 -13.49
C PRO A 334 -21.80 7.65 -13.64
N THR A 335 -22.48 8.25 -12.67
CA THR A 335 -22.58 9.71 -12.62
C THR A 335 -21.16 10.28 -12.47
N PRO A 336 -20.71 11.19 -13.36
CA PRO A 336 -19.36 11.74 -13.29
C PRO A 336 -19.06 12.29 -11.90
N PRO A 337 -17.86 12.04 -11.34
CA PRO A 337 -17.45 12.70 -10.12
C PRO A 337 -17.47 14.22 -10.28
N ALA A 338 -17.59 14.93 -9.16
CA ALA A 338 -17.41 16.38 -9.14
C ALA A 338 -15.99 16.77 -9.58
N TRP A 339 -15.84 17.96 -10.16
CA TRP A 339 -14.54 18.45 -10.66
C TRP A 339 -13.38 18.37 -9.64
N PRO A 340 -13.54 18.53 -8.31
CA PRO A 340 -12.43 18.45 -7.36
C PRO A 340 -11.79 17.06 -7.33
N VAL A 341 -12.58 16.01 -7.56
CA VAL A 341 -12.07 14.63 -7.62
C VAL A 341 -11.13 14.48 -8.82
N LEU A 342 -11.54 14.96 -9.99
CA LEU A 342 -10.67 14.93 -11.18
C LEU A 342 -9.44 15.81 -10.98
N ALA A 343 -9.60 17.00 -10.38
CA ALA A 343 -8.48 17.89 -10.11
C ALA A 343 -7.45 17.25 -9.17
N TYR A 344 -7.91 16.62 -8.08
CA TYR A 344 -7.05 15.86 -7.16
C TYR A 344 -6.38 14.67 -7.86
N ALA A 345 -7.15 13.83 -8.56
CA ALA A 345 -6.61 12.67 -9.28
C ALA A 345 -5.56 13.11 -10.32
N LEU A 346 -5.84 14.18 -11.05
CA LEU A 346 -4.91 14.77 -12.01
C LEU A 346 -3.62 15.24 -11.33
N ALA A 347 -3.71 16.03 -10.26
CA ALA A 347 -2.54 16.56 -9.57
C ALA A 347 -1.69 15.46 -8.92
N ASP A 348 -2.34 14.44 -8.38
CA ASP A 348 -1.63 13.30 -7.83
C ASP A 348 -0.96 12.42 -8.88
N TYR A 349 -1.68 12.09 -9.96
CA TYR A 349 -1.13 11.37 -11.11
C TYR A 349 0.05 12.14 -11.69
N TRP A 350 -0.08 13.47 -11.79
CA TRP A 350 0.98 14.35 -12.26
C TRP A 350 2.24 14.21 -11.42
N ARG A 351 2.12 14.25 -10.09
CA ARG A 351 3.26 14.08 -9.19
C ARG A 351 3.91 12.70 -9.32
N GLY A 352 3.11 11.64 -9.45
CA GLY A 352 3.59 10.26 -9.48
C GLY A 352 4.15 9.79 -10.83
N VAL A 353 3.61 10.30 -11.94
CA VAL A 353 3.90 9.82 -13.29
C VAL A 353 4.67 10.85 -14.12
N TRP A 354 4.22 12.11 -14.13
CA TRP A 354 4.84 13.17 -14.93
C TRP A 354 5.88 13.99 -14.16
N GLY A 355 5.93 13.84 -12.83
CA GLY A 355 6.90 14.49 -11.95
C GLY A 355 6.88 16.01 -12.04
N GLY A 356 8.05 16.60 -12.34
CA GLY A 356 8.25 18.05 -12.35
C GLY A 356 7.72 18.79 -13.58
N GLN A 357 7.06 18.10 -14.54
CA GLN A 357 6.54 18.75 -15.75
C GLN A 357 5.54 19.86 -15.40
N LYS A 358 5.58 20.96 -16.16
CA LYS A 358 4.61 22.06 -16.02
C LYS A 358 3.40 21.90 -16.95
N THR A 359 3.61 21.23 -18.08
CA THR A 359 2.60 21.01 -19.11
C THR A 359 2.57 19.55 -19.54
N VAL A 360 1.37 19.01 -19.83
CA VAL A 360 1.16 17.65 -20.35
C VAL A 360 0.15 17.65 -21.48
N ASN A 361 0.17 16.61 -22.31
CA ASN A 361 -0.80 16.45 -23.38
C ASN A 361 -2.18 16.10 -22.81
N LEU A 362 -3.22 16.80 -23.29
CA LEU A 362 -4.62 16.54 -22.91
C LEU A 362 -5.05 15.11 -23.24
N ASP A 363 -4.53 14.54 -24.33
CA ASP A 363 -4.86 13.18 -24.73
C ASP A 363 -4.35 12.16 -23.70
N GLU A 364 -3.21 12.40 -23.05
CA GLU A 364 -2.70 11.54 -21.95
C GLU A 364 -3.59 11.59 -20.71
N VAL A 365 -4.22 12.74 -20.44
CA VAL A 365 -5.18 12.88 -19.32
C VAL A 365 -6.42 12.02 -19.56
N THR A 366 -6.89 11.93 -20.80
CA THR A 366 -8.11 11.22 -21.20
C THR A 366 -7.88 9.80 -21.74
N ALA A 367 -6.63 9.38 -21.89
CA ALA A 367 -6.27 8.05 -22.36
C ALA A 367 -6.69 6.98 -21.33
N PRO A 368 -6.91 5.72 -21.77
CA PRO A 368 -6.95 4.58 -20.86
C PRO A 368 -5.70 4.55 -19.96
N GLY A 369 -5.88 4.37 -18.66
CA GLY A 369 -4.81 4.45 -17.65
C GLY A 369 -4.37 5.87 -17.27
N GLY A 370 -4.89 6.90 -17.94
CA GLY A 370 -4.75 8.30 -17.55
C GLY A 370 -5.75 8.69 -16.44
N PRO A 371 -5.55 9.83 -15.74
CA PRO A 371 -6.34 10.19 -14.56
C PRO A 371 -7.85 10.32 -14.80
N ALA A 372 -8.30 10.73 -15.99
CA ALA A 372 -9.74 10.73 -16.30
C ALA A 372 -10.26 9.32 -16.59
N GLY A 373 -9.48 8.49 -17.31
CA GLY A 373 -9.82 7.09 -17.57
C GLY A 373 -9.93 6.26 -16.30
N LEU A 374 -9.04 6.48 -15.33
CA LEU A 374 -9.09 5.86 -14.00
C LEU A 374 -10.32 6.26 -13.17
N LEU A 375 -11.00 7.36 -13.54
CA LEU A 375 -12.28 7.79 -12.96
C LEU A 375 -13.47 7.42 -13.85
N LEU A 376 -13.25 6.56 -14.86
CA LEU A 376 -14.27 6.11 -15.82
C LEU A 376 -14.94 7.28 -16.57
N LEU A 377 -14.22 8.38 -16.76
CA LEU A 377 -14.72 9.55 -17.48
C LEU A 377 -14.47 9.41 -18.98
N GLY A 378 -15.55 9.49 -19.76
CA GLY A 378 -15.44 9.72 -21.20
C GLY A 378 -14.81 11.09 -21.51
N SER A 379 -14.25 11.24 -22.72
CA SER A 379 -13.54 12.46 -23.14
C SER A 379 -14.39 13.74 -23.04
N GLY A 380 -15.70 13.64 -23.26
CA GLY A 380 -16.64 14.76 -23.09
C GLY A 380 -16.77 15.22 -21.63
N ALA A 381 -17.05 14.29 -20.71
CA ALA A 381 -17.19 14.57 -19.29
C ALA A 381 -15.86 15.07 -18.68
N ALA A 382 -14.74 14.42 -19.03
CA ALA A 382 -13.41 14.87 -18.61
C ALA A 382 -13.15 16.33 -19.02
N ARG A 383 -13.44 16.70 -20.27
CA ARG A 383 -13.27 18.07 -20.76
C ARG A 383 -14.18 19.08 -20.06
N LEU A 384 -15.39 18.70 -19.66
CA LEU A 384 -16.27 19.57 -18.89
C LEU A 384 -15.68 19.86 -17.50
N LEU A 385 -15.26 18.83 -16.78
CA LEU A 385 -14.66 18.98 -15.45
C LEU A 385 -13.32 19.73 -15.49
N LEU A 386 -12.51 19.53 -16.54
CA LEU A 386 -11.28 20.31 -16.75
C LEU A 386 -11.58 21.80 -17.00
N ARG A 387 -12.67 22.15 -17.70
CA ARG A 387 -13.10 23.56 -17.85
C ARG A 387 -13.52 24.16 -16.53
N GLU A 388 -14.19 23.39 -15.68
CA GLU A 388 -14.56 23.84 -14.34
C GLU A 388 -13.34 24.08 -13.45
N ALA A 389 -12.34 23.21 -13.52
CA ALA A 389 -11.06 23.42 -12.83
C ALA A 389 -10.31 24.64 -13.38
N GLN A 390 -10.33 24.85 -14.70
CA GLN A 390 -9.77 26.04 -15.34
C GLN A 390 -10.46 27.33 -14.89
N GLY A 391 -11.79 27.34 -14.79
CA GLY A 391 -12.56 28.49 -14.32
C GLY A 391 -12.24 28.91 -12.87
N ARG A 392 -11.62 28.01 -12.10
CA ARG A 392 -11.14 28.25 -10.74
C ARG A 392 -9.65 28.57 -10.66
N GLY A 393 -8.97 28.70 -11.80
CA GLY A 393 -7.56 29.05 -11.88
C GLY A 393 -6.59 27.93 -11.52
N LEU A 394 -7.05 26.67 -11.47
CA LEU A 394 -6.19 25.53 -11.08
C LEU A 394 -5.35 25.01 -12.24
N LEU A 395 -5.83 25.15 -13.47
CA LEU A 395 -5.12 24.76 -14.66
C LEU A 395 -5.44 25.70 -15.82
N GLN A 396 -4.62 25.65 -16.86
CA GLN A 396 -4.88 26.32 -18.13
C GLN A 396 -4.81 25.33 -19.28
N MET A 397 -5.86 25.23 -20.08
CA MET A 397 -5.86 24.43 -21.31
C MET A 397 -5.42 25.27 -22.50
N GLN A 398 -4.31 24.89 -23.12
CA GLN A 398 -3.81 25.49 -24.35
C GLN A 398 -4.36 24.72 -25.56
N ARG A 399 -5.28 25.36 -26.28
CA ARG A 399 -6.02 24.74 -27.41
C ARG A 399 -5.77 25.42 -28.77
N ALA A 400 -4.72 26.23 -28.87
CA ALA A 400 -4.44 27.03 -30.06
C ALA A 400 -4.00 26.17 -31.27
N VAL A 401 -3.16 25.15 -31.04
CA VAL A 401 -2.68 24.20 -32.05
C VAL A 401 -2.59 22.82 -31.42
N ALA A 402 -2.95 21.77 -32.15
CA ALA A 402 -2.81 20.39 -31.68
C ALA A 402 -1.33 19.94 -31.68
N PRO A 403 -0.89 19.09 -30.74
CA PRO A 403 -1.67 18.49 -29.65
C PRO A 403 -2.03 19.51 -28.56
N TYR A 404 -3.20 19.34 -27.96
CA TYR A 404 -3.68 20.23 -26.90
C TYR A 404 -2.96 19.93 -25.59
N HIS A 405 -2.65 20.96 -24.81
CA HIS A 405 -1.92 20.82 -23.56
C HIS A 405 -2.71 21.35 -22.37
N ILE A 406 -2.45 20.78 -21.20
CA ILE A 406 -2.84 21.33 -19.91
C ILE A 406 -1.56 21.85 -19.23
N GLU A 407 -1.62 23.06 -18.70
CA GLU A 407 -0.62 23.64 -17.81
C GLU A 407 -1.17 23.64 -16.38
N ARG A 408 -0.42 23.10 -15.43
CA ARG A 408 -0.81 23.12 -14.01
C ARG A 408 -0.51 24.49 -13.39
N MET A 409 -1.44 24.99 -12.57
CA MET A 409 -1.26 26.23 -11.81
C MET A 409 -1.11 25.99 -10.30
N TRP A 410 -1.30 24.75 -9.83
CA TRP A 410 -1.03 24.36 -8.45
C TRP A 410 0.44 23.97 -8.25
N ASP A 411 0.96 24.30 -7.07
CA ASP A 411 2.28 23.83 -6.59
C ASP A 411 2.15 22.59 -5.72
N ASP A 412 1.14 22.56 -4.85
CA ASP A 412 0.84 21.43 -3.96
C ASP A 412 -0.48 20.73 -4.37
N PRO A 413 -0.43 19.46 -4.81
CA PRO A 413 -1.61 18.65 -5.07
C PRO A 413 -2.58 18.55 -3.89
N ASP A 414 -2.07 18.54 -2.65
CA ASP A 414 -2.89 18.33 -1.47
C ASP A 414 -3.77 19.55 -1.17
N ALA A 415 -3.42 20.75 -1.65
CA ALA A 415 -4.27 21.93 -1.59
C ALA A 415 -5.59 21.75 -2.36
N LEU A 416 -5.62 20.88 -3.37
CA LEU A 416 -6.83 20.61 -4.14
C LEU A 416 -7.85 19.78 -3.37
N LEU A 417 -7.42 19.06 -2.32
CA LEU A 417 -8.31 18.27 -1.48
C LEU A 417 -9.34 19.14 -0.77
N GLU A 418 -9.02 20.40 -0.43
CA GLU A 418 -9.94 21.31 0.26
C GLU A 418 -11.25 21.53 -0.50
N TYR A 419 -11.22 21.41 -1.83
CA TYR A 419 -12.40 21.53 -2.68
C TYR A 419 -13.26 20.25 -2.73
N LEU A 420 -12.79 19.12 -2.20
CA LEU A 420 -13.45 17.81 -2.36
C LEU A 420 -14.87 17.77 -1.79
N TYR A 421 -15.16 18.61 -0.79
CA TYR A 421 -16.45 18.71 -0.10
C TYR A 421 -17.07 20.11 -0.20
N ALA A 422 -16.54 20.96 -1.09
CA ALA A 422 -16.95 22.36 -1.24
C ALA A 422 -18.25 22.53 -2.04
#